data_AF-A0A519SC89-F1
#
_entry.id   AF-A0A519SC89-F1
#
_cell.length_a   1.000
_cell.length_b   1.000
_cell.length_c   1.000
_cell.angle_alpha   90.00
_cell.angle_beta   90.00
_cell.angle_gamma   90.00
#
_symmetry.space_group_name_H-M   'P 1'
#
loop_
_entity.id
_entity.type
_entity.pdbx_description
1 polymer ?
#
loop_
_entity_poly.entity_id
_entity_poly.type
_entity_poly.pdbx_seq_one_letter_code
_entity_poly.pdbx_strand_id
1 'polypeptide(L)'
;DYILAERAREFAFEGKRWFDVLRHAKRNNYSRIDILLDMVARTVSPSLQQSAITKFRDPNSHYFPIYEQEIFADPTIVQNPFYTK
;
A
#
# COMPACT_ATOMS: atom_id res chain seq x y z
N ASP A 1 18.12 -1.06 -5.55
CA ASP A 1 17.08 -2.08 -5.33
C ASP A 1 17.57 -3.44 -4.87
N TYR A 2 18.87 -3.74 -4.98
CA TYR A 2 19.45 -5.02 -4.53
C TYR A 2 19.01 -5.48 -3.12
N ILE A 3 19.17 -4.62 -2.10
CA ILE A 3 18.76 -4.95 -0.73
C ILE A 3 17.26 -5.24 -0.61
N LEU A 4 16.41 -4.52 -1.36
CA LEU A 4 14.96 -4.74 -1.34
C LEU A 4 14.57 -6.05 -2.05
N ALA A 5 15.34 -6.46 -3.07
CA ALA A 5 15.18 -7.75 -3.71
C ALA A 5 15.61 -8.90 -2.77
N GLU A 6 16.74 -8.75 -2.06
CA GLU A 6 17.17 -9.78 -1.10
C GLU A 6 16.19 -9.97 0.03
N ARG A 7 15.67 -8.89 0.61
CA ARG A 7 14.63 -8.98 1.64
C ARG A 7 13.35 -9.67 1.15
N ALA A 8 13.06 -9.59 -0.15
CA ALA A 8 11.91 -10.29 -0.74
C ALA A 8 12.10 -11.81 -0.75
N ARG A 9 13.35 -12.26 -0.97
CA ARG A 9 13.73 -13.68 -0.97
C ARG A 9 13.82 -14.22 0.45
N GLU A 10 14.48 -13.48 1.33
CA GLU A 10 14.70 -13.87 2.72
C GLU A 10 13.38 -14.01 3.50
N PHE A 11 12.52 -12.99 3.44
CA PHE A 11 11.29 -12.92 4.24
C PHE A 11 10.04 -13.32 3.44
N ALA A 12 10.20 -14.25 2.49
CA ALA A 12 9.08 -14.75 1.70
C ALA A 12 8.04 -15.40 2.63
N PHE A 13 6.76 -15.08 2.41
CA PHE A 13 5.63 -15.58 3.21
C PHE A 13 5.60 -15.15 4.70
N GLU A 14 6.40 -14.16 5.11
CA GLU A 14 6.42 -13.64 6.49
C GLU A 14 5.69 -12.30 6.69
N GLY A 15 4.93 -11.86 5.69
CA GLY A 15 4.16 -10.60 5.76
C GLY A 15 4.99 -9.31 5.74
N LYS A 16 6.32 -9.39 5.55
CA LYS A 16 7.20 -8.21 5.56
C LYS A 16 7.18 -7.41 4.25
N ARG A 17 6.81 -8.06 3.14
CA ARG A 17 6.97 -7.50 1.79
C ARG A 17 6.23 -6.18 1.59
N TRP A 18 4.97 -6.09 2.05
CA TRP A 18 4.16 -4.88 1.93
C TRP A 18 4.82 -3.69 2.62
N PHE A 19 5.19 -3.86 3.90
CA PHE A 19 5.81 -2.82 4.69
C PHE A 19 7.18 -2.40 4.13
N ASP A 20 7.96 -3.35 3.62
CA ASP A 20 9.26 -3.07 3.01
C ASP A 20 9.15 -2.24 1.74
N VAL A 21 8.20 -2.56 0.85
CA VAL A 21 7.99 -1.78 -0.37
C VAL A 21 7.42 -0.41 -0.04
N LEU A 22 6.40 -0.34 0.80
CA LEU A 22 5.72 0.91 1.15
C LEU A 22 6.66 1.91 1.84
N ARG A 23 7.54 1.47 2.76
CA ARG A 23 8.49 2.38 3.42
C ARG A 23 9.53 2.96 2.45
N HIS A 24 9.92 2.21 1.42
CA HIS A 24 10.82 2.70 0.37
C HIS A 24 10.10 3.65 -0.57
N ALA A 25 8.87 3.33 -0.96
CA ALA A 25 8.05 4.20 -1.77
C ALA A 25 7.81 5.53 -1.08
N LYS A 26 7.31 5.53 0.17
CA LYS A 26 6.94 6.72 0.96
C LYS A 26 8.14 7.63 1.29
N ARG A 27 9.37 7.11 1.29
CA ARG A 27 10.58 7.88 1.56
C ARG A 27 10.69 9.06 0.60
N ASN A 28 11.15 10.21 1.11
CA ASN A 28 11.33 11.44 0.32
C ASN A 28 10.05 11.84 -0.43
N ASN A 29 8.91 11.84 0.27
CA ASN A 29 7.61 12.24 -0.28
C ASN A 29 7.21 11.46 -1.54
N TYR A 30 7.21 10.13 -1.46
CA TYR A 30 6.82 9.26 -2.57
C TYR A 30 7.70 9.37 -3.84
N SER A 31 8.96 9.82 -3.70
CA SER A 31 9.86 9.98 -4.86
C SER A 31 10.16 8.66 -5.59
N ARG A 32 9.92 7.52 -4.93
CA ARG A 32 10.10 6.17 -5.49
C ARG A 32 8.80 5.35 -5.49
N ILE A 33 7.67 6.01 -5.76
CA ILE A 33 6.36 5.35 -5.84
C ILE A 33 6.30 4.28 -6.94
N ASP A 34 7.15 4.39 -7.96
CA ASP A 34 7.34 3.40 -9.03
C ASP A 34 7.59 1.98 -8.49
N ILE A 35 8.37 1.82 -7.42
CA ILE A 35 8.63 0.49 -6.82
C ILE A 35 7.33 -0.16 -6.34
N LEU A 36 6.42 0.64 -5.76
CA LEU A 36 5.13 0.15 -5.28
C LEU A 36 4.21 -0.17 -6.45
N LEU A 37 4.12 0.73 -7.43
CA LEU A 37 3.28 0.54 -8.62
C LEU A 37 3.72 -0.67 -9.44
N ASP A 38 5.03 -0.89 -9.58
CA ASP A 38 5.60 -2.06 -10.25
C ASP A 38 5.27 -3.36 -9.54
N MET A 39 5.33 -3.37 -8.21
CA MET A 39 4.92 -4.54 -7.43
C MET A 39 3.43 -4.82 -7.65
N VAL A 40 2.57 -3.81 -7.51
CA VAL A 40 1.12 -3.93 -7.69
C VAL A 40 0.79 -4.46 -9.09
N ALA A 41 1.39 -3.86 -10.12
CA ALA A 41 1.17 -4.20 -11.52
C ALA A 41 1.51 -5.65 -11.85
N ARG A 42 2.48 -6.25 -11.16
CA ARG A 42 2.89 -7.66 -11.33
C ARG A 42 2.03 -8.65 -10.53
N THR A 43 1.35 -8.17 -9.48
CA THR A 43 0.56 -9.04 -8.58
C THR A 43 -0.90 -9.21 -8.99
N VAL A 44 -1.46 -8.26 -9.74
CA VAL A 44 -2.87 -8.30 -10.18
C VAL A 44 -3.01 -8.91 -11.57
N SER A 45 -4.21 -9.36 -11.92
CA SER A 45 -4.50 -9.82 -13.29
C SER A 45 -4.31 -8.68 -14.30
N PRO A 46 -3.95 -8.97 -15.57
CA PRO A 46 -3.76 -7.93 -16.59
C PRO A 46 -4.97 -7.00 -16.76
N SER A 47 -6.20 -7.53 -16.62
CA SER A 47 -7.44 -6.76 -16.73
C SER A 47 -7.64 -5.72 -15.61
N LEU A 48 -7.01 -5.91 -14.45
CA LEU A 48 -7.11 -5.02 -13.28
C LEU A 48 -5.87 -4.13 -13.10
N GLN A 49 -4.87 -4.29 -13.96
CA GLN A 49 -3.58 -3.62 -13.79
C GLN A 49 -3.72 -2.10 -13.74
N GLN A 50 -4.46 -1.51 -14.69
CA GLN A 50 -4.63 -0.07 -14.76
C GLN A 50 -5.43 0.48 -13.57
N SER A 51 -6.50 -0.19 -13.15
CA SER A 51 -7.30 0.25 -12.00
C SER A 51 -6.52 0.13 -10.69
N ALA A 52 -5.72 -0.93 -10.53
CA ALA A 52 -4.83 -1.09 -9.39
C ALA A 52 -3.75 0.01 -9.37
N ILE A 53 -3.07 0.28 -10.48
CA ILE A 53 -2.08 1.36 -10.58
C ILE A 53 -2.71 2.71 -10.22
N THR A 54 -3.89 3.01 -10.77
CA THR A 54 -4.60 4.26 -10.48
C THR A 54 -4.95 4.37 -8.98
N LYS A 55 -5.41 3.29 -8.36
CA LYS A 55 -5.71 3.25 -6.92
C LYS A 55 -4.45 3.53 -6.09
N PHE A 56 -3.38 2.76 -6.30
CA PHE A 56 -2.14 2.85 -5.52
C PHE A 56 -1.27 4.07 -5.86
N ARG A 57 -1.69 4.92 -6.82
CA ARG A 57 -1.12 6.26 -6.99
C ARG A 57 -1.60 7.24 -5.92
N ASP A 58 -2.77 7.01 -5.31
CA ASP A 58 -3.27 7.83 -4.19
C ASP A 58 -2.61 7.34 -2.89
N PRO A 59 -1.77 8.16 -2.22
CA PRO A 59 -1.14 7.79 -0.95
C PRO A 59 -2.13 7.43 0.17
N ASN A 60 -3.37 7.94 0.11
CA ASN A 60 -4.40 7.62 1.09
C ASN A 60 -4.88 6.17 0.96
N SER A 61 -4.76 5.56 -0.23
CA SER A 61 -5.14 4.17 -0.48
C SER A 61 -4.23 3.14 0.22
N HIS A 62 -3.07 3.58 0.73
CA HIS A 62 -2.08 2.72 1.38
C HIS A 62 -2.44 2.38 2.83
N TYR A 63 -3.44 3.05 3.39
CA TYR A 63 -3.96 2.82 4.74
C TYR A 63 -5.28 2.06 4.62
N PHE A 64 -5.45 1.04 5.44
CA PHE A 64 -6.70 0.28 5.49
C PHE A 64 -7.83 1.08 6.13
N PRO A 65 -9.10 0.73 5.88
CA PRO A 65 -10.19 1.40 6.58
C PRO A 65 -10.10 1.10 8.07
N ILE A 66 -10.41 2.09 8.88
CA ILE A 66 -10.68 1.87 10.30
C ILE A 66 -11.94 1.02 10.39
N TYR A 67 -11.91 0.03 11.29
CA TYR A 67 -13.02 -0.88 11.50
C TYR A 67 -14.28 -0.11 11.93
N GLU A 68 -15.40 -0.39 11.28
CA GLU A 68 -16.63 0.39 11.42
C GLU A 68 -17.15 0.43 12.86
N GLN A 69 -17.03 -0.68 13.59
CA GLN A 69 -17.45 -0.77 14.99
C GLN A 69 -16.65 0.16 15.91
N GLU A 70 -15.37 0.41 15.62
CA GLU A 70 -14.54 1.34 16.40
C GLU A 70 -15.05 2.78 16.22
N ILE A 71 -15.44 3.15 14.99
CA ILE A 71 -16.00 4.48 14.69
C ILE A 71 -17.37 4.66 15.36
N PHE A 72 -18.20 3.61 15.38
CA PHE A 72 -19.48 3.65 16.09
C PHE A 72 -19.31 3.74 17.61
N ALA A 73 -18.29 3.09 18.18
CA ALA A 73 -18.00 3.09 19.60
C ALA A 73 -17.40 4.43 20.08
N ASP A 74 -16.54 5.05 19.25
CA ASP A 74 -15.89 6.33 19.54
C ASP A 74 -16.07 7.32 18.38
N PRO A 75 -17.01 8.28 18.48
CA PRO A 75 -17.26 9.29 17.46
C PRO A 75 -16.10 10.26 17.21
N THR A 76 -15.05 10.27 18.05
CA THR A 76 -13.85 11.08 17.82
C THR A 76 -12.90 10.46 16.80
N ILE A 77 -13.07 9.17 16.49
CA ILE A 77 -12.29 8.46 15.49
C ILE A 77 -12.79 8.84 14.09
N VAL A 78 -11.91 9.49 13.31
CA VAL A 78 -12.20 9.88 11.92
C VAL A 78 -11.63 8.83 10.97
N GLN A 79 -12.45 8.39 10.01
CA GLN A 79 -12.05 7.42 8.99
C GLN A 79 -10.91 7.94 8.09
N ASN A 80 -10.10 7.01 7.59
CA ASN A 80 -9.02 7.31 6.64
C ASN A 80 -9.57 7.93 5.33
N PRO A 81 -8.95 9.00 4.78
CA PRO A 81 -9.54 9.82 3.70
C PRO A 81 -9.88 9.10 2.39
N PHE A 82 -9.29 7.93 2.16
CA PHE A 82 -9.59 7.12 0.97
C PHE A 82 -11.00 6.51 1.02
N TYR A 83 -11.57 6.32 2.22
CA TYR A 83 -12.85 5.64 2.46
C TYR A 83 -13.99 6.59 2.83
N THR A 84 -13.73 7.90 2.82
CA THR A 84 -14.74 8.93 3.13
C THR A 84 -15.30 9.60 1.87
N LYS A 85 -14.83 9.20 0.69
CA LYS A 85 -15.22 9.75 -0.62
C LYS A 85 -16.38 8.98 -1.22
#